data_AF-A0A9J8CJP1-F1
#
_entry.id   AF-A0A9J8CJP1-F1
#
_cell.length_a   1.000
_cell.length_b   1.000
_cell.length_c   1.000
_cell.angle_alpha   90.00
_cell.angle_beta   90.00
_cell.angle_gamma   90.00
#
_symmetry.space_group_name_H-M   'P 1'
#
loop_
_entity.id
_entity.type
_entity.pdbx_description
1 polymer ?
#
loop_
_entity_poly.entity_id
_entity_poly.type
_entity_poly.pdbx_seq_one_letter_code
_entity_poly.pdbx_strand_id
1 'polypeptide(L)'
;MSWLGRNAVIGLGVGVTISTGLVALLIIKEALRRRNRRRLLLHNTSSALQTETDAAVSGLSPEQQVELRKTLDEVMKSVSSLRNEIAELRDGLRDISTSIAEDVKKTVEESQRSRRRRTLMPRERSESMSSSSIYFTASAGVASLCDDSEVGYSTAYSNAESDYTDRETDRETDKDDEDDGRDSEEESCATVLTLRQDEEEDDEDAGLMEDCLTDIPSPELALLLTQCDLLHAGDSGKKAEGFQLLMENRPLYADNVEFMWRLARACSDMCETADNREEKRNYAEQGHYEAEAALTRNGLSADCHKWFAILARVSSQYESIHGKLKSGRVLKEHLDRALALRDDDPICFYLLGRWCLEVSSLGWLERKTAATLYETPPTSSLNEALENFLKAEELNPGFSKTVRLYIAKCHKELGNMSEARNWVQLAVSTPAGANEDSDCAALQEELKALIDSTTDQSKQ
;
A
#
# COMPACT_ATOMS: atom_id res chain seq x y z
N MET A 1 27.23 -22.20 62.67
CA MET A 1 28.07 -21.51 61.67
C MET A 1 27.21 -21.24 60.45
N SER A 2 26.83 -19.99 60.16
CA SER A 2 26.28 -19.60 58.85
C SER A 2 26.43 -18.09 58.66
N TRP A 3 27.45 -17.68 57.91
CA TRP A 3 27.58 -16.32 57.41
C TRP A 3 28.34 -16.37 56.10
N LEU A 4 27.64 -16.54 54.99
CA LEU A 4 28.10 -16.28 53.62
C LEU A 4 26.89 -16.44 52.69
N GLY A 5 26.14 -15.36 52.52
CA GLY A 5 24.94 -15.36 51.67
C GLY A 5 24.36 -13.97 51.42
N ARG A 6 25.21 -12.93 51.27
CA ARG A 6 24.74 -11.56 51.00
C ARG A 6 25.53 -10.74 49.97
N ASN A 7 26.62 -11.24 49.40
CA ASN A 7 27.47 -10.41 48.52
C ASN A 7 27.33 -10.67 47.01
N ALA A 8 26.38 -11.51 46.56
CA ALA A 8 26.25 -11.87 45.14
C ALA A 8 25.27 -10.99 44.33
N VAL A 9 24.49 -10.11 44.96
CA VAL A 9 23.38 -9.39 44.28
C VAL A 9 23.74 -7.94 43.89
N ILE A 10 24.87 -7.39 44.36
CA ILE A 10 25.26 -6.01 44.04
C ILE A 10 26.08 -5.90 42.73
N GLY A 11 26.45 -7.03 42.11
CA GLY A 11 27.25 -7.05 40.88
C GLY A 11 26.49 -6.94 39.56
N LEU A 12 25.16 -7.13 39.54
CA LEU A 12 24.37 -7.22 38.30
C LEU A 12 23.57 -5.95 37.95
N GLY A 13 23.51 -4.96 38.85
CA GLY A 13 22.81 -3.68 38.58
C GLY A 13 23.62 -2.62 37.84
N VAL A 14 24.95 -2.79 37.74
CA VAL A 14 25.85 -1.80 37.13
C VAL A 14 26.19 -2.15 35.67
N GLY A 15 25.99 -3.41 35.24
CA GLY A 15 26.25 -3.84 33.86
C GLY A 15 25.17 -3.44 32.85
N VAL A 16 23.90 -3.43 33.27
CA VAL A 16 22.74 -3.18 32.38
C VAL A 16 22.53 -1.67 32.12
N THR A 17 22.93 -0.81 33.05
CA THR A 17 22.85 0.66 32.88
C THR A 17 23.97 1.21 31.99
N ILE A 18 25.14 0.56 31.98
CA ILE A 18 26.25 0.92 31.10
C ILE A 18 25.92 0.54 29.65
N SER A 19 25.26 -0.60 29.40
CA SER A 19 24.92 -1.03 28.04
C SER A 19 23.82 -0.18 27.40
N THR A 20 22.75 0.16 28.14
CA THR A 20 21.70 1.07 27.64
C THR A 20 22.20 2.49 27.46
N GLY A 21 23.08 2.97 28.36
CA GLY A 21 23.76 4.26 28.20
C GLY A 21 24.65 4.32 26.95
N LEU A 22 25.34 3.23 26.61
CA LEU A 22 26.17 3.15 25.40
C LEU A 22 25.31 3.17 24.13
N VAL A 23 24.18 2.46 24.14
CA VAL A 23 23.20 2.49 23.03
C VAL A 23 22.59 3.88 22.87
N ALA A 24 22.15 4.52 23.96
CA ALA A 24 21.64 5.89 23.93
C ALA A 24 22.69 6.89 23.43
N LEU A 25 23.95 6.74 23.84
CA LEU A 25 25.05 7.59 23.38
C LEU A 25 25.38 7.34 21.90
N LEU A 26 25.27 6.10 21.42
CA LEU A 26 25.39 5.79 19.99
C LEU A 26 24.25 6.40 19.18
N ILE A 27 23.00 6.35 19.66
CA ILE A 27 21.84 7.00 19.03
C ILE A 27 22.04 8.52 19.01
N ILE A 28 22.44 9.14 20.13
CA ILE A 28 22.69 10.59 20.20
C ILE A 28 23.86 11.01 19.31
N LYS A 29 24.95 10.23 19.27
CA LYS A 29 26.10 10.48 18.39
C LYS A 29 25.74 10.30 16.93
N GLU A 30 24.86 9.37 16.61
CA GLU A 30 24.34 9.18 15.26
C GLU A 30 23.38 10.31 14.87
N ALA A 31 22.49 10.74 15.77
CA ALA A 31 21.63 11.89 15.57
C ALA A 31 22.42 13.20 15.38
N LEU A 32 23.50 13.41 16.16
CA LEU A 32 24.41 14.54 16.00
C LEU A 32 25.22 14.47 14.70
N ARG A 33 25.68 13.27 14.30
CA ARG A 33 26.33 13.06 12.99
C ARG A 33 25.37 13.36 11.84
N ARG A 34 24.12 12.88 11.90
CA ARG A 34 23.06 13.20 10.94
C ARG A 34 22.78 14.70 10.91
N ARG A 35 22.69 15.37 12.06
CA ARG A 35 22.49 16.82 12.17
C ARG A 35 23.64 17.63 11.58
N ASN A 36 24.89 17.20 11.77
CA ASN A 36 26.07 17.84 11.18
C ASN A 36 26.15 17.59 9.67
N ARG A 37 25.80 16.39 9.18
CA ARG A 37 25.69 16.10 7.74
C ARG A 37 24.58 16.93 7.08
N ARG A 38 23.42 17.08 7.74
CA ARG A 38 22.35 18.01 7.35
C ARG A 38 22.91 19.42 7.17
N ARG A 39 23.64 19.96 8.15
CA ARG A 39 24.23 21.31 8.02
C ARG A 39 25.23 21.44 6.87
N LEU A 40 26.07 20.44 6.63
CA LEU A 40 27.06 20.46 5.54
C LEU A 40 26.41 20.39 4.15
N LEU A 41 25.41 19.52 3.97
CA LEU A 41 24.70 19.37 2.70
C LEU A 41 23.81 20.58 2.40
N LEU A 42 23.15 21.15 3.43
CA LEU A 42 22.39 22.39 3.28
C LEU A 42 23.27 23.59 2.91
N HIS A 43 24.49 23.67 3.48
CA HIS A 43 25.44 24.71 3.08
C HIS A 43 25.92 24.53 1.63
N ASN A 44 26.15 23.30 1.19
CA ASN A 44 26.59 23.02 -0.19
C ASN A 44 25.48 23.27 -1.22
N THR A 45 24.25 22.82 -0.95
CA THR A 45 23.08 23.06 -1.80
C THR A 45 22.72 24.55 -1.88
N SER A 46 22.74 25.26 -0.74
CA SER A 46 22.58 26.72 -0.71
C SER A 46 23.67 27.45 -1.50
N SER A 47 24.92 26.97 -1.46
CA SER A 47 26.01 27.57 -2.22
C SER A 47 25.88 27.34 -3.74
N ALA A 48 25.39 26.16 -4.15
CA ALA A 48 25.15 25.82 -5.55
C ALA A 48 23.98 26.63 -6.15
N LEU A 49 22.89 26.78 -5.38
CA LEU A 49 21.72 27.59 -5.75
C LEU A 49 22.04 29.09 -5.84
N GLN A 50 22.93 29.60 -4.97
CA GLN A 50 23.41 30.99 -5.07
C GLN A 50 24.18 31.23 -6.38
N THR A 51 25.02 30.29 -6.81
CA THR A 51 25.75 30.41 -8.09
C THR A 51 24.85 30.40 -9.33
N GLU A 52 23.77 29.61 -9.36
CA GLU A 52 22.84 29.57 -10.49
C GLU A 52 21.90 30.78 -10.53
N THR A 53 21.46 31.27 -9.37
CA THR A 53 20.59 32.46 -9.27
C THR A 53 21.36 33.74 -9.61
N ASP A 54 22.63 33.86 -9.20
CA ASP A 54 23.48 34.99 -9.60
C ASP A 54 23.78 35.00 -11.11
N ALA A 55 23.89 33.83 -11.75
CA ALA A 55 24.05 33.73 -13.21
C ALA A 55 22.80 34.18 -13.97
N ALA A 56 21.60 33.85 -13.48
CA ALA A 56 20.33 34.26 -14.09
C ALA A 56 20.02 35.76 -13.93
N VAL A 57 20.46 36.38 -12.83
CA VAL A 57 20.23 37.81 -12.53
C VAL A 57 21.22 38.74 -13.24
N SER A 58 22.38 38.22 -13.66
CA SER A 58 23.46 38.96 -14.33
C SER A 58 23.12 39.52 -15.73
N GLY A 59 22.00 39.12 -16.33
CA GLY A 59 21.55 39.57 -17.65
C GLY A 59 20.51 40.69 -17.66
N LEU A 60 20.05 41.17 -16.50
CA LEU A 60 18.93 42.12 -16.39
C LEU A 60 19.39 43.58 -16.20
N SER A 61 18.63 44.52 -16.77
CA SER A 61 18.83 45.97 -16.56
C SER A 61 18.64 46.33 -15.09
N PRO A 62 19.38 47.31 -14.52
CA PRO A 62 19.27 47.70 -13.11
C PRO A 62 17.85 48.11 -12.68
N GLU A 63 17.03 48.65 -13.59
CA GLU A 63 15.62 49.00 -13.30
C GLU A 63 14.74 47.75 -13.14
N GLN A 64 14.96 46.72 -13.97
CA GLN A 64 14.24 45.44 -13.88
C GLN A 64 14.62 44.66 -12.63
N GLN A 65 15.88 44.76 -12.18
CA GLN A 65 16.32 44.13 -10.94
C GLN A 65 15.64 44.75 -9.71
N VAL A 66 15.40 46.06 -9.70
CA VAL A 66 14.70 46.74 -8.61
C VAL A 66 13.22 46.35 -8.60
N GLU A 67 12.58 46.30 -9.77
CA GLU A 67 11.18 45.89 -9.89
C GLU A 67 10.99 44.42 -9.48
N LEU A 68 11.88 43.53 -9.90
CA LEU A 68 11.86 42.11 -9.52
C LEU A 68 12.05 41.90 -8.02
N ARG A 69 12.95 42.67 -7.38
CA ARG A 69 13.11 42.66 -5.91
C ARG A 69 11.84 43.13 -5.22
N LYS A 70 11.21 44.18 -5.72
CA LYS A 70 9.95 44.70 -5.16
C LYS A 70 8.82 43.67 -5.28
N THR A 71 8.68 43.02 -6.43
CA THR A 71 7.68 41.95 -6.60
C THR A 71 7.97 40.75 -5.72
N LEU A 72 9.24 40.39 -5.54
CA LEU A 72 9.63 39.29 -4.66
C LEU A 72 9.33 39.61 -3.20
N ASP A 73 9.61 40.82 -2.74
CA ASP A 73 9.27 41.28 -1.39
C ASP A 73 7.76 41.25 -1.14
N GLU A 74 6.96 41.64 -2.14
CA GLU A 74 5.49 41.59 -2.08
C GLU A 74 4.96 40.16 -2.00
N VAL A 75 5.51 39.24 -2.79
CA VAL A 75 5.19 37.81 -2.74
C VAL A 75 5.63 37.19 -1.40
N MET A 76 6.82 37.54 -0.90
CA MET A 76 7.28 37.06 0.41
C MET A 76 6.38 37.56 1.55
N LYS A 77 5.85 38.78 1.43
CA LYS A 77 4.88 39.33 2.37
C LYS A 77 3.52 38.61 2.29
N SER A 78 3.04 38.28 1.10
CA SER A 78 1.79 37.52 0.96
C SER A 78 1.93 36.09 1.47
N VAL A 79 3.06 35.44 1.19
CA VAL A 79 3.36 34.08 1.69
C VAL A 79 3.46 34.06 3.22
N SER A 80 4.10 35.05 3.83
CA SER A 80 4.16 35.14 5.30
C SER A 80 2.80 35.40 5.94
N SER A 81 1.94 36.22 5.33
CA SER A 81 0.54 36.36 5.77
C SER A 81 -0.21 35.04 5.72
N LEU A 82 -0.12 34.34 4.58
CA LEU A 82 -0.79 33.06 4.38
C LEU A 82 -0.31 32.01 5.39
N ARG A 83 1.00 31.98 5.70
CA ARG A 83 1.56 31.07 6.72
C ARG A 83 1.01 31.36 8.11
N ASN A 84 0.77 32.63 8.45
CA ASN A 84 0.14 32.99 9.72
C ASN A 84 -1.33 32.57 9.75
N GLU A 85 -2.08 32.80 8.67
CA GLU A 85 -3.48 32.36 8.56
C GLU A 85 -3.61 30.84 8.66
N ILE A 86 -2.71 30.08 8.02
CA ILE A 86 -2.67 28.61 8.14
C ILE A 86 -2.35 28.19 9.59
N ALA A 87 -1.45 28.90 10.27
CA ALA A 87 -1.13 28.61 11.67
C ALA A 87 -2.35 28.85 12.58
N GLU A 88 -3.07 29.96 12.39
CA GLU A 88 -4.31 30.26 13.12
C GLU A 88 -5.41 29.20 12.87
N LEU A 89 -5.58 28.77 11.61
CA LEU A 89 -6.53 27.70 11.27
C LEU A 89 -6.15 26.37 11.91
N ARG A 90 -4.86 26.02 11.93
CA ARG A 90 -4.39 24.79 12.55
C ARG A 90 -4.60 24.80 14.05
N ASP A 91 -4.30 25.91 14.71
CA ASP A 91 -4.50 26.06 16.15
C ASP A 91 -6.00 26.00 16.49
N GLY A 92 -6.86 26.63 15.68
CA GLY A 92 -8.32 26.48 15.80
C GLY A 92 -8.82 25.04 15.60
N LEU A 93 -8.24 24.30 14.65
CA LEU A 93 -8.59 22.88 14.44
C LEU A 93 -8.16 22.00 15.62
N ARG A 94 -7.00 22.30 16.23
CA ARG A 94 -6.54 21.62 17.45
C ARG A 94 -7.49 21.88 18.61
N ASP A 95 -7.94 23.11 18.80
CA ASP A 95 -8.90 23.47 19.84
C ASP A 95 -10.26 22.76 19.65
N ILE A 96 -10.71 22.62 18.41
CA ILE A 96 -11.93 21.85 18.10
C ILE A 96 -11.72 20.36 18.41
N SER A 97 -10.57 19.80 18.03
CA SER A 97 -10.24 18.40 18.29
C SER A 97 -10.19 18.09 19.79
N THR A 98 -9.54 18.95 20.58
CA THR A 98 -9.48 18.80 22.04
C THR A 98 -10.86 18.94 22.68
N SER A 99 -11.69 19.88 22.21
CA SER A 99 -13.08 20.01 22.67
C SER A 99 -13.91 18.76 22.39
N ILE A 100 -13.77 18.15 21.20
CA ILE A 100 -14.48 16.91 20.85
C ILE A 100 -14.00 15.76 21.75
N ALA A 101 -12.69 15.65 21.97
CA ALA A 101 -12.13 14.61 22.84
C ALA A 101 -12.64 14.75 24.29
N GLU A 102 -12.72 15.98 24.82
CA GLU A 102 -13.27 16.25 26.15
C GLU A 102 -14.76 15.89 26.25
N ASP A 103 -15.56 16.25 25.23
CA ASP A 103 -16.99 15.92 25.20
C ASP A 103 -17.22 14.40 25.10
N VAL A 104 -16.44 13.70 24.28
CA VAL A 104 -16.50 12.22 24.19
C VAL A 104 -16.10 11.61 25.53
N LYS A 105 -15.02 12.07 26.16
CA LYS A 105 -14.62 11.59 27.49
C LYS A 105 -15.71 11.80 28.53
N LYS A 106 -16.35 12.96 28.54
CA LYS A 106 -17.45 13.27 29.45
C LYS A 106 -18.66 12.36 29.23
N THR A 107 -19.04 12.10 27.98
CA THR A 107 -20.15 11.20 27.66
C THR A 107 -19.86 9.75 28.04
N VAL A 108 -18.61 9.29 27.87
CA VAL A 108 -18.16 7.96 28.32
C VAL A 108 -18.18 7.86 29.85
N GLU A 109 -17.66 8.86 30.57
CA GLU A 109 -17.71 8.89 32.03
C GLU A 109 -19.15 8.88 32.58
N GLU A 110 -20.06 9.62 31.94
CA GLU A 110 -21.48 9.66 32.32
C GLU A 110 -22.16 8.31 32.07
N SER A 111 -21.85 7.66 30.93
CA SER A 111 -22.29 6.30 30.63
C SER A 111 -21.76 5.28 31.64
N GLN A 112 -20.50 5.35 32.04
CA GLN A 112 -19.92 4.48 33.07
C GLN A 112 -20.51 4.72 34.46
N ARG A 113 -20.78 5.99 34.84
CA ARG A 113 -21.48 6.33 36.10
C ARG A 113 -22.90 5.76 36.13
N SER A 114 -23.59 5.71 34.99
CA SER A 114 -24.91 5.08 34.87
C SER A 114 -24.84 3.55 35.05
N ARG A 115 -23.78 2.89 34.56
CA ARG A 115 -23.54 1.45 34.78
C ARG A 115 -23.20 1.12 36.23
N ARG A 116 -22.37 1.93 36.91
CA ARG A 116 -22.01 1.72 38.33
C ARG A 116 -23.20 1.85 39.29
N ARG A 117 -24.24 2.62 38.94
CA ARG A 117 -25.48 2.68 39.74
C ARG A 117 -26.34 1.41 39.64
N ARG A 118 -26.10 0.50 38.69
CA ARG A 118 -26.86 -0.75 38.54
C ARG A 118 -26.33 -1.93 39.35
N THR A 119 -25.15 -1.83 39.98
CA THR A 119 -24.52 -2.91 40.74
C THR A 119 -24.60 -2.65 42.24
N LEU A 120 -25.79 -2.79 42.83
CA LEU A 120 -26.02 -2.94 44.27
C LEU A 120 -27.39 -3.60 44.47
N MET A 121 -27.48 -4.89 44.13
CA MET A 121 -28.56 -5.76 44.60
C MET A 121 -27.91 -7.02 45.21
N PRO A 122 -28.08 -7.31 46.50
CA PRO A 122 -27.53 -8.51 47.11
C PRO A 122 -28.20 -9.75 46.51
N ARG A 123 -27.40 -10.66 45.95
CA ARG A 123 -27.87 -11.98 45.49
C ARG A 123 -28.03 -12.89 46.70
N GLU A 124 -29.27 -13.05 47.17
CA GLU A 124 -29.63 -14.11 48.11
C GLU A 124 -29.43 -15.47 47.44
N ARG A 125 -28.75 -16.37 48.15
CA ARG A 125 -28.62 -17.78 47.76
C ARG A 125 -29.92 -18.50 48.11
N SER A 126 -30.65 -18.92 47.08
CA SER A 126 -31.67 -19.96 47.22
C SER A 126 -31.25 -21.17 46.40
N GLU A 127 -30.96 -22.25 47.12
CA GLU A 127 -30.85 -23.59 46.58
C GLU A 127 -32.23 -24.03 46.09
N SER A 128 -32.35 -24.42 44.82
CA SER A 128 -33.49 -25.21 44.34
C SER A 128 -33.08 -25.94 43.06
N MET A 129 -32.89 -27.24 43.24
CA MET A 129 -32.80 -28.24 42.18
C MET A 129 -34.15 -28.33 41.46
N SER A 130 -34.27 -27.67 40.30
CA SER A 130 -35.37 -27.93 39.38
C SER A 130 -34.97 -27.47 37.97
N SER A 131 -34.36 -28.38 37.21
CA SER A 131 -34.08 -28.17 35.80
C SER A 131 -35.37 -28.38 35.00
N SER A 132 -35.97 -27.29 34.50
CA SER A 132 -37.06 -27.37 33.50
C SER A 132 -36.46 -27.28 32.10
N SER A 133 -36.52 -28.39 31.37
CA SER A 133 -36.17 -28.50 29.96
C SER A 133 -37.14 -27.68 29.10
N ILE A 134 -36.60 -26.93 28.13
CA ILE A 134 -37.41 -26.28 27.10
C ILE A 134 -37.34 -27.19 25.86
N TYR A 135 -38.40 -27.98 25.66
CA TYR A 135 -38.67 -28.64 24.39
C TYR A 135 -39.14 -27.58 23.39
N PHE A 136 -38.47 -27.54 22.24
CA PHE A 136 -38.86 -26.72 21.09
C PHE A 136 -40.08 -27.37 20.41
N THR A 137 -41.29 -26.92 20.74
CA THR A 137 -42.52 -27.31 20.04
C THR A 137 -42.74 -26.42 18.82
N ALA A 138 -42.46 -26.96 17.64
CA ALA A 138 -42.85 -26.36 16.37
C ALA A 138 -44.38 -26.32 16.25
N SER A 139 -44.94 -25.12 16.09
CA SER A 139 -46.37 -24.91 15.90
C SER A 139 -46.66 -24.88 14.39
N ALA A 140 -47.37 -25.91 13.91
CA ALA A 140 -47.97 -25.94 12.58
C ALA A 140 -49.32 -25.22 12.59
N GLY A 141 -49.56 -24.39 11.57
CA GLY A 141 -50.86 -23.76 11.29
C GLY A 141 -51.23 -23.89 9.80
N VAL A 142 -52.10 -24.86 9.49
CA VAL A 142 -53.30 -24.86 8.62
C VAL A 142 -53.44 -23.68 7.63
N ALA A 143 -53.76 -23.80 6.33
CA ALA A 143 -54.06 -24.89 5.39
C ALA A 143 -54.14 -24.30 3.95
N SER A 144 -53.88 -25.11 2.91
CA SER A 144 -54.53 -24.95 1.59
C SER A 144 -54.27 -26.18 0.70
N LEU A 145 -55.35 -26.90 0.41
CA LEU A 145 -55.75 -27.56 -0.85
C LEU A 145 -54.73 -28.37 -1.70
N CYS A 146 -55.11 -29.65 -1.93
CA CYS A 146 -54.83 -30.52 -3.08
C CYS A 146 -53.39 -30.66 -3.60
N ASP A 147 -52.83 -31.87 -3.57
CA ASP A 147 -52.82 -32.84 -4.68
C ASP A 147 -51.87 -34.02 -4.37
N ASP A 148 -52.00 -35.08 -5.15
CA ASP A 148 -51.58 -36.48 -5.00
C ASP A 148 -50.06 -36.82 -4.88
N SER A 149 -49.81 -38.12 -4.62
CA SER A 149 -48.59 -38.93 -4.89
C SER A 149 -47.55 -39.22 -3.79
N GLU A 150 -47.77 -40.34 -3.10
CA GLU A 150 -47.03 -41.63 -3.14
C GLU A 150 -45.46 -41.71 -3.19
N VAL A 151 -44.93 -42.58 -2.29
CA VAL A 151 -43.65 -43.35 -2.31
C VAL A 151 -42.34 -42.57 -2.06
N GLY A 152 -41.38 -42.97 -1.22
CA GLY A 152 -41.14 -44.15 -0.37
C GLY A 152 -39.64 -44.25 0.01
N TYR A 153 -39.35 -44.90 1.16
CA TYR A 153 -38.06 -45.50 1.62
C TYR A 153 -36.84 -44.58 1.84
N SER A 154 -35.85 -44.80 2.71
CA SER A 154 -35.56 -45.64 3.89
C SER A 154 -34.17 -45.19 4.36
N THR A 155 -33.91 -45.06 5.67
CA THR A 155 -32.53 -44.92 6.22
C THR A 155 -32.34 -45.81 7.45
N ALA A 156 -31.33 -46.68 7.43
CA ALA A 156 -30.76 -47.39 8.60
C ALA A 156 -29.33 -47.85 8.23
N TYR A 157 -28.29 -47.34 8.88
CA TYR A 157 -27.60 -47.85 10.08
C TYR A 157 -26.52 -48.94 9.83
N SER A 158 -25.31 -48.66 10.31
CA SER A 158 -24.29 -49.63 10.77
C SER A 158 -23.21 -48.82 11.52
N ASN A 159 -23.13 -48.80 12.86
CA ASN A 159 -22.59 -49.77 13.84
C ASN A 159 -21.09 -50.10 13.72
N ALA A 160 -20.37 -49.93 14.85
CA ALA A 160 -19.16 -50.63 15.38
C ALA A 160 -18.20 -49.59 16.01
N GLU A 161 -17.98 -49.44 17.32
CA GLU A 161 -17.74 -50.34 18.48
C GLU A 161 -16.25 -50.69 18.70
N SER A 162 -15.69 -50.14 19.81
CA SER A 162 -14.64 -50.71 20.71
C SER A 162 -13.22 -50.92 20.12
N ASP A 163 -12.09 -50.99 20.84
CA ASP A 163 -11.71 -50.91 22.26
C ASP A 163 -10.19 -50.63 22.31
N TYR A 164 -9.67 -50.21 23.46
CA TYR A 164 -8.25 -49.93 23.73
C TYR A 164 -7.40 -51.20 23.87
N THR A 165 -6.15 -51.20 23.35
CA THR A 165 -5.01 -51.80 24.08
C THR A 165 -3.70 -51.04 23.85
N ASP A 166 -2.99 -50.92 24.97
CA ASP A 166 -1.66 -50.36 25.23
C ASP A 166 -0.54 -51.36 24.87
N ARG A 167 0.60 -50.88 24.33
CA ARG A 167 1.91 -51.54 24.42
C ARG A 167 3.08 -50.69 23.91
N GLU A 168 3.96 -50.31 24.83
CA GLU A 168 5.36 -49.95 24.58
C GLU A 168 6.19 -51.18 24.18
N THR A 169 7.13 -51.02 23.23
CA THR A 169 8.41 -51.75 23.19
C THR A 169 9.43 -51.04 22.29
N ASP A 170 10.62 -50.81 22.84
CA ASP A 170 11.85 -50.38 22.17
C ASP A 170 12.32 -51.33 21.05
N ARG A 171 12.98 -50.77 20.03
CA ARG A 171 14.09 -51.42 19.31
C ARG A 171 14.88 -50.43 18.43
N GLU A 172 16.16 -50.28 18.75
CA GLU A 172 17.20 -49.78 17.85
C GLU A 172 17.44 -50.76 16.69
N THR A 173 17.68 -50.26 15.48
CA THR A 173 18.63 -50.86 14.53
C THR A 173 19.00 -49.86 13.43
N ASP A 174 20.30 -49.64 13.26
CA ASP A 174 20.93 -48.91 12.14
C ASP A 174 20.61 -49.55 10.77
N LYS A 175 20.50 -48.72 9.73
CA LYS A 175 21.00 -49.00 8.38
C LYS A 175 20.99 -47.76 7.50
N ASP A 176 22.09 -47.66 6.75
CA ASP A 176 22.53 -46.56 5.89
C ASP A 176 21.70 -46.34 4.61
N ASP A 177 21.94 -45.14 4.07
CA ASP A 177 21.98 -44.72 2.66
C ASP A 177 20.77 -44.00 2.01
N GLU A 178 21.12 -42.76 1.65
CA GLU A 178 20.77 -41.97 0.45
C GLU A 178 19.51 -41.07 0.41
N ASP A 179 19.82 -39.78 0.20
CA ASP A 179 19.12 -38.79 -0.63
C ASP A 179 17.74 -38.27 -0.18
N ASP A 180 17.67 -37.00 0.26
CA ASP A 180 16.95 -35.94 -0.46
C ASP A 180 16.83 -34.63 0.35
N GLY A 181 16.56 -33.56 -0.40
CA GLY A 181 16.50 -32.14 -0.04
C GLY A 181 15.98 -31.75 1.36
N ARG A 182 16.69 -30.79 1.98
CA ARG A 182 16.10 -29.90 2.98
C ARG A 182 15.62 -28.63 2.30
N ASP A 183 14.32 -28.59 2.04
CA ASP A 183 13.56 -27.35 2.09
C ASP A 183 13.60 -26.86 3.55
N SER A 184 14.16 -25.67 3.74
CA SER A 184 13.97 -24.91 4.98
C SER A 184 12.59 -24.27 4.91
N GLU A 185 11.67 -24.78 5.72
CA GLU A 185 10.40 -24.11 6.02
C GLU A 185 10.70 -22.80 6.77
N GLU A 186 10.62 -21.67 6.06
CA GLU A 186 10.43 -20.36 6.69
C GLU A 186 8.93 -20.15 6.88
N GLU A 187 8.46 -20.43 8.10
CA GLU A 187 7.20 -19.91 8.64
C GLU A 187 7.23 -18.37 8.60
N SER A 188 6.72 -17.78 7.52
CA SER A 188 6.36 -16.37 7.46
C SER A 188 4.92 -16.21 7.94
N CYS A 189 4.76 -15.94 9.23
CA CYS A 189 3.49 -15.55 9.85
C CYS A 189 3.08 -14.16 9.35
N ALA A 190 2.27 -14.11 8.28
CA ALA A 190 1.46 -12.95 7.96
C ALA A 190 0.23 -12.93 8.86
N THR A 191 0.32 -12.23 9.99
CA THR A 191 -0.83 -11.98 10.86
C THR A 191 -1.83 -11.06 10.15
N VAL A 192 -2.95 -11.66 9.76
CA VAL A 192 -4.15 -10.96 9.31
C VAL A 192 -4.77 -10.25 10.52
N LEU A 193 -4.74 -8.91 10.53
CA LEU A 193 -5.52 -8.10 11.46
C LEU A 193 -7.01 -8.27 11.14
N THR A 194 -7.63 -9.28 11.73
CA THR A 194 -9.09 -9.33 11.87
C THR A 194 -9.48 -8.67 13.19
N LEU A 195 -10.33 -7.65 13.10
CA LEU A 195 -10.99 -6.99 14.22
C LEU A 195 -11.67 -8.03 15.12
N ARG A 196 -11.07 -8.32 16.27
CA ARG A 196 -11.77 -8.83 17.44
C ARG A 196 -11.48 -7.90 18.62
N GLN A 197 -12.55 -7.27 19.06
CA GLN A 197 -12.71 -6.61 20.34
C GLN A 197 -12.31 -7.60 21.44
N ASP A 198 -11.30 -7.28 22.23
CA ASP A 198 -11.18 -7.67 23.64
C ASP A 198 -10.26 -6.64 24.34
N GLU A 199 -10.75 -6.19 25.49
CA GLU A 199 -10.27 -5.07 26.30
C GLU A 199 -9.06 -5.49 27.16
N GLU A 200 -7.88 -4.88 26.98
CA GLU A 200 -6.90 -4.67 28.06
C GLU A 200 -6.22 -3.31 27.88
N GLU A 201 -6.27 -2.50 28.94
CA GLU A 201 -5.77 -1.14 29.05
C GLU A 201 -4.22 -1.15 29.12
N ASP A 202 -3.56 -0.41 28.22
CA ASP A 202 -2.20 0.11 28.45
C ASP A 202 -2.17 1.60 28.03
N ASP A 203 -1.94 2.47 29.02
CA ASP A 203 -1.88 3.93 28.95
C ASP A 203 -0.64 4.45 28.20
N GLU A 204 -0.49 4.14 26.90
CA GLU A 204 0.57 4.72 26.04
C GLU A 204 0.05 5.42 24.76
N ASP A 205 -1.26 5.46 24.52
CA ASP A 205 -1.85 5.93 23.25
C ASP A 205 -2.11 7.45 23.17
N ALA A 206 -1.73 8.23 24.19
CA ALA A 206 -1.86 9.70 24.14
C ALA A 206 -0.72 10.40 23.35
N GLY A 207 0.29 9.64 22.90
CA GLY A 207 1.47 10.17 22.19
C GLY A 207 1.47 10.01 20.66
N LEU A 208 0.52 9.27 20.08
CA LEU A 208 0.55 8.89 18.66
C LEU A 208 -0.35 9.74 17.76
N MET A 209 -1.16 10.64 18.33
CA MET A 209 -2.02 11.55 17.56
C MET A 209 -1.41 12.94 17.27
N GLU A 210 -0.20 13.22 17.75
CA GLU A 210 0.45 14.53 17.56
C GLU A 210 1.23 14.64 16.22
N ASP A 211 1.61 13.51 15.59
CA ASP A 211 2.53 13.50 14.43
C ASP A 211 1.85 13.60 13.04
N CYS A 212 0.52 13.59 12.96
CA CYS A 212 -0.17 13.59 11.66
C CYS A 212 -0.38 15.00 11.05
N LEU A 213 -0.06 16.08 11.77
CA LEU A 213 -0.41 17.46 11.33
C LEU A 213 0.75 18.46 11.31
N THR A 214 2.00 18.00 11.29
CA THR A 214 3.15 18.90 11.18
C THR A 214 4.20 18.37 10.22
N ASP A 215 4.02 18.61 8.92
CA ASP A 215 5.14 18.62 7.98
C ASP A 215 4.79 19.51 6.79
N ILE A 216 4.74 20.83 7.00
CA ILE A 216 4.98 21.73 5.87
C ILE A 216 6.42 21.43 5.45
N PRO A 217 6.66 20.90 4.23
CA PRO A 217 8.01 20.59 3.79
C PRO A 217 8.86 21.85 3.96
N SER A 218 10.07 21.71 4.50
CA SER A 218 11.01 22.84 4.48
C SER A 218 11.11 23.33 3.03
N PRO A 219 11.32 24.63 2.78
CA PRO A 219 11.41 25.14 1.41
C PRO A 219 12.48 24.41 0.59
N GLU A 220 13.56 23.97 1.24
CA GLU A 220 14.62 23.14 0.66
C GLU A 220 14.11 21.73 0.27
N LEU A 221 13.32 21.09 1.13
CA LEU A 221 12.68 19.81 0.82
C LEU A 221 11.68 19.97 -0.32
N ALA A 222 10.83 21.00 -0.31
CA ALA A 222 9.89 21.26 -1.40
C ALA A 222 10.61 21.40 -2.75
N LEU A 223 11.70 22.18 -2.80
CA LEU A 223 12.52 22.33 -4.01
C LEU A 223 13.13 20.99 -4.45
N LEU A 224 13.71 20.23 -3.53
CA LEU A 224 14.24 18.89 -3.81
C LEU A 224 13.17 17.98 -4.42
N LEU A 225 11.99 17.90 -3.81
CA LEU A 225 10.89 17.05 -4.28
C LEU A 225 10.40 17.50 -5.67
N THR A 226 10.27 18.80 -5.91
CA THR A 226 9.90 19.33 -7.24
C THR A 226 10.94 19.01 -8.31
N GLN A 227 12.23 19.07 -7.96
CA GLN A 227 13.31 18.68 -8.87
C GLN A 227 13.24 17.18 -9.19
N CYS A 228 13.00 16.33 -8.20
CA CYS A 228 12.79 14.89 -8.40
C CYS A 228 11.55 14.58 -9.26
N ASP A 229 10.47 15.34 -9.11
CA ASP A 229 9.26 15.21 -9.94
C ASP A 229 9.54 15.58 -11.40
N LEU A 230 10.34 16.63 -11.66
CA LEU A 230 10.78 17.01 -13.01
C LEU A 230 11.71 15.96 -13.63
N LEU A 231 12.62 15.39 -12.85
CA LEU A 231 13.54 14.34 -13.31
C LEU A 231 12.81 13.05 -13.66
N HIS A 232 11.78 12.68 -12.89
CA HIS A 232 10.93 11.52 -13.17
C HIS A 232 10.20 11.64 -14.51
N ALA A 233 9.75 12.84 -14.90
CA ALA A 233 9.12 13.10 -16.19
C ALA A 233 10.12 13.08 -17.38
N GLY A 234 11.41 12.89 -17.12
CA GLY A 234 12.48 12.84 -18.10
C GLY A 234 12.67 11.47 -18.76
N ASP A 235 13.82 11.34 -19.45
CA ASP A 235 14.29 10.07 -20.02
C ASP A 235 14.92 9.18 -18.93
N SER A 236 15.36 7.98 -19.31
CA SER A 236 16.00 7.03 -18.39
C SER A 236 17.22 7.62 -17.67
N GLY A 237 18.00 8.48 -18.34
CA GLY A 237 19.13 9.19 -17.74
C GLY A 237 18.69 10.13 -16.61
N LYS A 238 17.70 10.99 -16.87
CA LYS A 238 17.14 11.90 -15.86
C LYS A 238 16.47 11.16 -14.71
N LYS A 239 15.76 10.06 -14.99
CA LYS A 239 15.19 9.20 -13.95
C LYS A 239 16.27 8.66 -13.01
N ALA A 240 17.41 8.22 -13.55
CA ALA A 240 18.56 7.77 -12.76
C ALA A 240 19.20 8.90 -11.93
N GLU A 241 19.32 10.10 -12.48
CA GLU A 241 19.74 11.29 -11.73
C GLU A 241 18.79 11.60 -10.57
N GLY A 242 17.48 11.49 -10.79
CA GLY A 242 16.46 11.67 -9.76
C GLY A 242 16.58 10.66 -8.62
N PHE A 243 16.86 9.39 -8.96
CA PHE A 243 17.12 8.34 -7.98
C PHE A 243 18.37 8.62 -7.15
N GLN A 244 19.49 9.00 -7.79
CA GLN A 244 20.72 9.37 -7.07
C GLN A 244 20.49 10.55 -6.13
N LEU A 245 19.81 11.59 -6.60
CA LEU A 245 19.49 12.78 -5.81
C LEU A 245 18.68 12.43 -4.55
N LEU A 246 17.68 11.55 -4.67
CA LEU A 246 16.92 11.05 -3.52
C LEU A 246 17.83 10.23 -2.59
N MET A 247 18.64 9.32 -3.12
CA MET A 247 19.54 8.50 -2.31
C MET A 247 20.54 9.32 -1.49
N GLU A 248 21.11 10.38 -2.05
CA GLU A 248 22.04 11.29 -1.36
C GLU A 248 21.36 12.04 -0.20
N ASN A 249 20.08 12.36 -0.35
CA ASN A 249 19.30 13.12 0.62
C ASN A 249 18.51 12.24 1.61
N ARG A 250 18.51 10.91 1.42
CA ARG A 250 17.86 9.93 2.31
C ARG A 250 18.23 10.10 3.80
N PRO A 251 19.50 10.33 4.20
CA PRO A 251 19.83 10.54 5.62
C PRO A 251 19.15 11.77 6.26
N LEU A 252 18.66 12.70 5.44
CA LEU A 252 18.04 13.95 5.90
C LEU A 252 16.52 13.83 5.97
N TYR A 253 15.90 13.14 5.02
CA TYR A 253 14.45 13.14 4.82
C TYR A 253 13.79 11.76 4.83
N ALA A 254 14.49 10.70 5.24
CA ALA A 254 13.94 9.33 5.30
C ALA A 254 12.66 9.18 6.14
N ASP A 255 12.39 10.12 7.05
CA ASP A 255 11.20 10.10 7.91
C ASP A 255 9.99 10.83 7.31
N ASN A 256 10.17 11.55 6.19
CA ASN A 256 9.13 12.35 5.57
C ASN A 256 8.40 11.56 4.48
N VAL A 257 7.07 11.48 4.59
CA VAL A 257 6.22 10.68 3.69
C VAL A 257 6.34 11.11 2.23
N GLU A 258 6.37 12.43 1.96
CA GLU A 258 6.48 12.98 0.60
C GLU A 258 7.79 12.60 -0.08
N PHE A 259 8.85 12.45 0.71
CA PHE A 259 10.13 11.95 0.25
C PHE A 259 10.10 10.43 0.03
N MET A 260 9.52 9.66 0.96
CA MET A 260 9.53 8.19 0.92
C MET A 260 8.83 7.63 -0.31
N TRP A 261 7.62 8.10 -0.64
CA TRP A 261 6.92 7.58 -1.82
C TRP A 261 7.60 7.99 -3.13
N ARG A 262 8.28 9.14 -3.18
CA ARG A 262 9.09 9.55 -4.35
C ARG A 262 10.35 8.71 -4.50
N LEU A 263 10.99 8.31 -3.39
CA LEU A 263 12.08 7.35 -3.42
C LEU A 263 11.60 5.99 -3.92
N ALA A 264 10.45 5.52 -3.45
CA ALA A 264 9.83 4.29 -3.93
C ALA A 264 9.55 4.34 -5.44
N ARG A 265 8.97 5.45 -5.93
CA ARG A 265 8.80 5.72 -7.37
C ARG A 265 10.11 5.63 -8.13
N ALA A 266 11.16 6.29 -7.63
CA ALA A 266 12.47 6.28 -8.29
C ALA A 266 13.08 4.86 -8.33
N CYS A 267 12.84 4.01 -7.33
CA CYS A 267 13.20 2.59 -7.40
C CYS A 267 12.45 1.87 -8.56
N SER A 268 11.18 2.18 -8.78
CA SER A 268 10.41 1.65 -9.92
C SER A 268 11.03 2.08 -11.26
N ASP A 269 11.42 3.34 -11.39
CA ASP A 269 12.11 3.85 -12.58
C ASP A 269 13.45 3.10 -12.83
N MET A 270 14.21 2.83 -11.77
CA MET A 270 15.45 2.04 -11.87
C MET A 270 15.18 0.59 -12.26
N CYS A 271 14.08 -0.01 -11.77
CA CYS A 271 13.67 -1.36 -12.15
C CYS A 271 13.30 -1.47 -13.64
N GLU A 272 12.68 -0.44 -14.22
CA GLU A 272 12.35 -0.41 -15.65
C GLU A 272 13.60 -0.31 -16.53
N THR A 273 14.60 0.46 -16.09
CA THR A 273 15.80 0.81 -16.86
C THR A 273 16.97 -0.15 -16.67
N ALA A 274 17.01 -0.93 -15.60
CA ALA A 274 18.08 -1.90 -15.36
C ALA A 274 18.08 -3.03 -16.42
N ASP A 275 19.26 -3.56 -16.72
CA ASP A 275 19.40 -4.66 -17.69
C ASP A 275 19.38 -6.03 -17.00
N ASN A 276 19.97 -6.12 -15.81
CA ASN A 276 20.14 -7.38 -15.10
C ASN A 276 18.90 -7.73 -14.27
N ARG A 277 18.45 -9.00 -14.38
CA ARG A 277 17.31 -9.53 -13.62
C ARG A 277 17.49 -9.39 -12.10
N GLU A 278 18.71 -9.57 -11.60
CA GLU A 278 19.00 -9.44 -10.17
C GLU A 278 18.94 -7.98 -9.70
N GLU A 279 19.45 -7.04 -10.50
CA GLU A 279 19.34 -5.61 -10.21
C GLU A 279 17.89 -5.14 -10.21
N LYS A 280 17.10 -5.57 -11.21
CA LYS A 280 15.66 -5.28 -11.25
C LYS A 280 14.96 -5.79 -9.99
N ARG A 281 15.26 -7.01 -9.57
CA ARG A 281 14.72 -7.59 -8.34
C ARG A 281 15.09 -6.75 -7.11
N ASN A 282 16.36 -6.37 -6.98
CA ASN A 282 16.82 -5.56 -5.84
C ASN A 282 16.12 -4.19 -5.79
N TYR A 283 15.95 -3.51 -6.93
CA TYR A 283 15.22 -2.25 -7.00
C TYR A 283 13.74 -2.43 -6.69
N ALA A 284 13.11 -3.49 -7.18
CA ALA A 284 11.70 -3.80 -6.90
C ALA A 284 11.46 -4.05 -5.39
N GLU A 285 12.30 -4.87 -4.76
CA GLU A 285 12.24 -5.17 -3.32
C GLU A 285 12.51 -3.91 -2.49
N GLN A 286 13.53 -3.12 -2.85
CA GLN A 286 13.83 -1.86 -2.17
C GLN A 286 12.67 -0.87 -2.30
N GLY A 287 12.12 -0.68 -3.50
CA GLY A 287 10.99 0.21 -3.73
C GLY A 287 9.76 -0.22 -2.93
N HIS A 288 9.44 -1.52 -2.94
CA HIS A 288 8.32 -2.07 -2.16
C HIS A 288 8.46 -1.75 -0.66
N TYR A 289 9.65 -1.96 -0.09
CA TYR A 289 9.93 -1.63 1.31
C TYR A 289 9.72 -0.14 1.61
N GLU A 290 10.23 0.77 0.76
CA GLU A 290 10.05 2.21 0.96
C GLU A 290 8.58 2.64 0.81
N ALA A 291 7.83 2.04 -0.13
CA ALA A 291 6.41 2.33 -0.32
C ALA A 291 5.56 1.84 0.85
N GLU A 292 5.85 0.66 1.39
CA GLU A 292 5.19 0.12 2.57
C GLU A 292 5.45 0.99 3.81
N ALA A 293 6.71 1.41 3.98
CA ALA A 293 7.09 2.33 5.04
C ALA A 293 6.40 3.71 4.90
N ALA A 294 6.24 4.22 3.67
CA ALA A 294 5.50 5.46 3.43
C ALA A 294 4.01 5.32 3.77
N LEU A 295 3.42 4.18 3.40
CA LEU A 295 2.00 3.91 3.62
C LEU A 295 1.66 3.73 5.11
N THR A 296 2.52 3.03 5.86
CA THR A 296 2.34 2.87 7.31
C THR A 296 2.42 4.19 8.06
N ARG A 297 3.18 5.17 7.55
CA ARG A 297 3.26 6.53 8.10
C ARG A 297 2.03 7.37 7.77
N ASN A 298 1.53 7.30 6.53
CA ASN A 298 0.35 8.04 6.11
C ASN A 298 -0.50 7.22 5.14
N GLY A 299 -1.48 6.52 5.71
CA GLY A 299 -2.47 5.75 4.96
C GLY A 299 -3.54 6.59 4.24
N LEU A 300 -3.48 7.92 4.31
CA LEU A 300 -4.43 8.82 3.65
C LEU A 300 -3.83 9.51 2.40
N SER A 301 -2.63 9.12 1.98
CA SER A 301 -2.01 9.63 0.76
C SER A 301 -2.34 8.75 -0.45
N ALA A 302 -2.97 9.35 -1.47
CA ALA A 302 -3.26 8.68 -2.74
C ALA A 302 -1.98 8.20 -3.44
N ASP A 303 -0.89 8.98 -3.38
CA ASP A 303 0.38 8.61 -4.01
C ASP A 303 1.08 7.47 -3.27
N CYS A 304 1.00 7.40 -1.93
CA CYS A 304 1.48 6.26 -1.17
C CYS A 304 0.75 4.96 -1.57
N HIS A 305 -0.59 5.01 -1.66
CA HIS A 305 -1.38 3.88 -2.12
C HIS A 305 -1.02 3.47 -3.56
N LYS A 306 -0.92 4.44 -4.48
CA LYS A 306 -0.57 4.19 -5.89
C LYS A 306 0.80 3.53 -6.03
N TRP A 307 1.85 4.09 -5.43
CA TRP A 307 3.20 3.57 -5.57
C TRP A 307 3.40 2.24 -4.85
N PHE A 308 2.74 2.04 -3.71
CA PHE A 308 2.70 0.73 -3.06
C PHE A 308 2.06 -0.33 -3.96
N ALA A 309 0.92 -0.01 -4.58
CA ALA A 309 0.22 -0.92 -5.49
C ALA A 309 1.10 -1.28 -6.71
N ILE A 310 1.73 -0.29 -7.35
CA ILE A 310 2.66 -0.48 -8.47
C ILE A 310 3.82 -1.38 -8.06
N LEU A 311 4.48 -1.08 -6.95
CA LEU A 311 5.67 -1.82 -6.51
C LEU A 311 5.34 -3.22 -6.02
N ALA A 312 4.16 -3.46 -5.42
CA ALA A 312 3.68 -4.80 -5.09
C ALA A 312 3.51 -5.65 -6.35
N ARG A 313 3.01 -5.07 -7.44
CA ARG A 313 2.93 -5.75 -8.73
C ARG A 313 4.34 -6.04 -9.29
N VAL A 314 5.24 -5.07 -9.25
CA VAL A 314 6.61 -5.21 -9.79
C VAL A 314 7.42 -6.26 -9.01
N SER A 315 7.40 -6.23 -7.68
CA SER A 315 8.11 -7.20 -6.83
C SER A 315 7.58 -8.63 -7.04
N SER A 316 6.26 -8.78 -7.22
CA SER A 316 5.64 -10.10 -7.45
C SER A 316 6.10 -10.80 -8.73
N GLN A 317 6.70 -10.09 -9.69
CA GLN A 317 7.23 -10.70 -10.92
C GLN A 317 8.27 -11.77 -10.63
N TYR A 318 8.95 -11.68 -9.48
CA TYR A 318 9.98 -12.58 -9.00
C TYR A 318 9.46 -13.68 -8.06
N GLU A 319 8.16 -13.66 -7.72
CA GLU A 319 7.51 -14.64 -6.86
C GLU A 319 6.87 -15.79 -7.64
N SER A 320 6.38 -16.79 -6.91
CA SER A 320 5.57 -17.88 -7.47
C SER A 320 4.24 -17.35 -8.02
N ILE A 321 3.52 -18.20 -8.77
CA ILE A 321 2.17 -17.89 -9.28
C ILE A 321 1.22 -17.49 -8.13
N HIS A 322 1.37 -18.10 -6.95
CA HIS A 322 0.61 -17.74 -5.76
C HIS A 322 0.91 -16.31 -5.27
N GLY A 323 2.18 -15.92 -5.26
CA GLY A 323 2.62 -14.57 -4.89
C GLY A 323 2.10 -13.50 -5.86
N LYS A 324 2.19 -13.77 -7.17
CA LYS A 324 1.61 -12.90 -8.22
C LYS A 324 0.12 -12.69 -8.05
N LEU A 325 -0.61 -13.77 -7.74
CA LEU A 325 -2.04 -13.69 -7.54
C LEU A 325 -2.41 -12.89 -6.28
N LYS A 326 -1.69 -13.10 -5.17
CA LYS A 326 -1.84 -12.33 -3.92
C LYS A 326 -1.58 -10.84 -4.18
N SER A 327 -0.50 -10.55 -4.88
CA SER A 327 -0.10 -9.18 -5.24
C SER A 327 -1.11 -8.51 -6.17
N GLY A 328 -1.77 -9.26 -7.06
CA GLY A 328 -2.88 -8.76 -7.86
C GLY A 328 -4.06 -8.25 -7.01
N ARG A 329 -4.38 -8.92 -5.89
CA ARG A 329 -5.42 -8.44 -4.96
C ARG A 329 -4.99 -7.17 -4.24
N VAL A 330 -3.75 -7.15 -3.73
CA VAL A 330 -3.16 -5.97 -3.07
C VAL A 330 -3.15 -4.77 -4.01
N LEU A 331 -2.75 -4.98 -5.27
CA LEU A 331 -2.79 -3.95 -6.31
C LEU A 331 -4.19 -3.33 -6.41
N LYS A 332 -5.24 -4.14 -6.61
CA LYS A 332 -6.62 -3.63 -6.70
C LYS A 332 -7.04 -2.85 -5.46
N GLU A 333 -6.86 -3.41 -4.27
CA GLU A 333 -7.30 -2.80 -3.02
C GLU A 333 -6.67 -1.41 -2.81
N HIS A 334 -5.38 -1.27 -3.10
CA HIS A 334 -4.70 0.01 -2.93
C HIS A 334 -4.99 0.99 -4.07
N LEU A 335 -5.25 0.52 -5.31
CA LEU A 335 -5.73 1.39 -6.38
C LEU A 335 -7.14 1.93 -6.10
N ASP A 336 -8.06 1.09 -5.60
CA ASP A 336 -9.40 1.50 -5.21
C ASP A 336 -9.35 2.56 -4.08
N ARG A 337 -8.45 2.39 -3.10
CA ARG A 337 -8.20 3.40 -2.06
C ARG A 337 -7.58 4.68 -2.62
N ALA A 338 -6.61 4.57 -3.53
CA ALA A 338 -6.01 5.74 -4.17
C ALA A 338 -7.07 6.57 -4.93
N LEU A 339 -7.95 5.90 -5.67
CA LEU A 339 -9.05 6.55 -6.41
C LEU A 339 -10.15 7.11 -5.51
N ALA A 340 -10.40 6.48 -4.36
CA ALA A 340 -11.31 7.04 -3.36
C ALA A 340 -10.76 8.34 -2.72
N LEU A 341 -9.44 8.50 -2.67
CA LEU A 341 -8.78 9.72 -2.18
C LEU A 341 -8.61 10.77 -3.28
N ARG A 342 -8.27 10.34 -4.51
CA ARG A 342 -8.02 11.21 -5.67
C ARG A 342 -8.37 10.47 -6.97
N ASP A 343 -9.38 10.96 -7.68
CA ASP A 343 -9.97 10.34 -8.87
C ASP A 343 -9.50 10.95 -10.21
N ASP A 344 -8.41 11.72 -10.20
CA ASP A 344 -7.88 12.43 -11.36
C ASP A 344 -6.58 11.78 -11.93
N ASP A 345 -6.13 10.65 -11.39
CA ASP A 345 -4.90 9.98 -11.83
C ASP A 345 -5.16 8.95 -12.95
N PRO A 346 -4.77 9.21 -14.21
CA PRO A 346 -4.98 8.28 -15.31
C PRO A 346 -4.19 6.97 -15.14
N ILE A 347 -3.09 6.96 -14.39
CA ILE A 347 -2.29 5.74 -14.14
C ILE A 347 -3.11 4.75 -13.31
N CYS A 348 -3.87 5.22 -12.32
CA CYS A 348 -4.68 4.35 -11.47
C CYS A 348 -5.77 3.63 -12.28
N PHE A 349 -6.48 4.35 -13.15
CA PHE A 349 -7.45 3.75 -14.06
C PHE A 349 -6.81 2.80 -15.08
N TYR A 350 -5.65 3.16 -15.64
CA TYR A 350 -4.90 2.26 -16.52
C TYR A 350 -4.55 0.93 -15.82
N LEU A 351 -4.00 0.99 -14.60
CA LEU A 351 -3.61 -0.20 -13.86
C LEU A 351 -4.81 -1.04 -13.40
N LEU A 352 -5.94 -0.41 -13.05
CA LEU A 352 -7.18 -1.14 -12.80
C LEU A 352 -7.70 -1.83 -14.05
N GLY A 353 -7.68 -1.15 -15.20
CA GLY A 353 -8.04 -1.76 -16.48
C GLY A 353 -7.18 -2.98 -16.82
N ARG A 354 -5.87 -2.89 -16.56
CA ARG A 354 -4.92 -4.01 -16.68
C ARG A 354 -5.30 -5.18 -15.77
N TRP A 355 -5.59 -4.89 -14.49
CA TRP A 355 -6.02 -5.90 -13.54
C TRP A 355 -7.33 -6.58 -13.99
N CYS A 356 -8.32 -5.81 -14.43
CA CYS A 356 -9.60 -6.33 -14.91
C CYS A 356 -9.40 -7.25 -16.13
N LEU A 357 -8.57 -6.84 -17.08
CA LEU A 357 -8.24 -7.62 -18.26
C LEU A 357 -7.56 -8.95 -17.88
N GLU A 358 -6.54 -8.89 -17.02
CA GLU A 358 -5.83 -10.06 -16.52
C GLU A 358 -6.78 -11.04 -15.84
N VAL A 359 -7.60 -10.57 -14.90
CA VAL A 359 -8.58 -11.38 -14.17
C VAL A 359 -9.63 -11.99 -15.10
N SER A 360 -10.11 -11.23 -16.08
CA SER A 360 -11.08 -11.73 -17.06
C SER A 360 -10.49 -12.82 -17.97
N SER A 361 -9.18 -12.76 -18.22
CA SER A 361 -8.44 -13.69 -19.07
C SER A 361 -7.87 -14.92 -18.34
N LEU A 362 -8.00 -15.00 -17.00
CA LEU A 362 -7.45 -16.10 -16.20
C LEU A 362 -7.94 -17.47 -16.70
N GLY A 363 -7.00 -18.40 -16.85
CA GLY A 363 -7.27 -19.77 -17.25
C GLY A 363 -8.06 -20.56 -16.20
N TRP A 364 -8.62 -21.71 -16.58
CA TRP A 364 -9.37 -22.57 -15.65
C TRP A 364 -8.52 -23.04 -14.45
N LEU A 365 -7.23 -23.31 -14.68
CA LEU A 365 -6.30 -23.76 -13.64
C LEU A 365 -5.95 -22.62 -12.66
N GLU A 366 -5.73 -21.41 -13.18
CA GLU A 366 -5.46 -20.21 -12.37
C GLU A 366 -6.69 -19.80 -11.55
N ARG A 367 -7.90 -19.97 -12.10
CA ARG A 367 -9.15 -19.76 -11.34
C ARG A 367 -9.29 -20.75 -10.19
N LYS A 368 -8.84 -22.00 -10.37
CA LYS A 368 -8.84 -23.00 -9.30
C LYS A 368 -7.83 -22.68 -8.21
N THR A 369 -6.60 -22.29 -8.55
CA THR A 369 -5.62 -21.84 -7.55
C THR A 369 -6.07 -20.57 -6.84
N ALA A 370 -6.76 -19.67 -7.53
CA ALA A 370 -7.42 -18.52 -6.93
C ALA A 370 -8.52 -18.92 -5.94
N ALA A 371 -9.37 -19.88 -6.29
CA ALA A 371 -10.42 -20.35 -5.39
C ALA A 371 -9.88 -21.10 -4.15
N THR A 372 -8.65 -21.64 -4.20
CA THR A 372 -7.99 -22.20 -3.00
C THR A 372 -7.35 -21.14 -2.11
N LEU A 373 -6.94 -20.01 -2.69
CA LEU A 373 -6.31 -18.90 -1.97
C LEU A 373 -7.33 -17.92 -1.39
N TYR A 374 -8.52 -17.86 -2.00
CA TYR A 374 -9.55 -16.88 -1.70
C TYR A 374 -10.88 -17.56 -1.38
N GLU A 375 -11.58 -17.06 -0.36
CA GLU A 375 -12.97 -17.42 -0.08
C GLU A 375 -13.87 -17.17 -1.31
N THR A 376 -13.58 -16.08 -2.05
CA THR A 376 -14.19 -15.77 -3.34
C THR A 376 -13.10 -15.38 -4.35
N PRO A 377 -12.92 -16.12 -5.46
CA PRO A 377 -11.94 -15.76 -6.47
C PRO A 377 -12.26 -14.38 -7.08
N PRO A 378 -11.24 -13.57 -7.41
CA PRO A 378 -11.48 -12.28 -8.05
C PRO A 378 -12.20 -12.51 -9.38
N THR A 379 -13.26 -11.73 -9.60
CA THR A 379 -14.02 -11.74 -10.85
C THR A 379 -14.00 -10.33 -11.43
N SER A 380 -13.87 -10.25 -12.74
CA SER A 380 -13.92 -9.01 -13.50
C SER A 380 -14.32 -9.32 -14.94
N SER A 381 -14.68 -8.28 -15.70
CA SER A 381 -15.14 -8.40 -17.08
C SER A 381 -14.33 -7.55 -18.05
N LEU A 382 -14.38 -7.92 -19.34
CA LEU A 382 -13.80 -7.11 -20.41
C LEU A 382 -14.42 -5.72 -20.52
N ASN A 383 -15.70 -5.56 -20.14
CA ASN A 383 -16.37 -4.26 -20.12
C ASN A 383 -15.80 -3.37 -19.01
N GLU A 384 -15.58 -3.91 -17.81
CA GLU A 384 -14.93 -3.16 -16.71
C GLU A 384 -13.52 -2.73 -17.10
N ALA A 385 -12.76 -3.60 -17.79
CA ALA A 385 -11.44 -3.23 -18.30
C ALA A 385 -11.53 -2.05 -19.29
N LEU A 386 -12.45 -2.15 -20.26
CA LEU A 386 -12.68 -1.11 -21.26
C LEU A 386 -13.08 0.24 -20.64
N GLU A 387 -14.01 0.23 -19.67
CA GLU A 387 -14.46 1.44 -18.95
C GLU A 387 -13.30 2.13 -18.24
N ASN A 388 -12.45 1.37 -17.54
CA ASN A 388 -11.28 1.92 -16.87
C ASN A 388 -10.27 2.51 -17.87
N PHE A 389 -9.98 1.83 -18.98
CA PHE A 389 -9.07 2.38 -19.99
C PHE A 389 -9.61 3.64 -20.66
N LEU A 390 -10.92 3.68 -20.97
CA LEU A 390 -11.58 4.88 -21.49
C LEU A 390 -11.52 6.03 -20.48
N LYS A 391 -11.65 5.74 -19.17
CA LYS A 391 -11.53 6.75 -18.13
C LYS A 391 -10.12 7.35 -18.06
N ALA A 392 -9.08 6.52 -18.19
CA ALA A 392 -7.70 7.00 -18.27
C ALA A 392 -7.47 7.94 -19.47
N GLU A 393 -8.03 7.61 -20.63
CA GLU A 393 -7.97 8.44 -21.84
C GLU A 393 -8.82 9.72 -21.72
N GLU A 394 -9.95 9.69 -21.01
CA GLU A 394 -10.78 10.87 -20.73
C GLU A 394 -10.05 11.88 -19.85
N LEU A 395 -9.37 11.41 -18.80
CA LEU A 395 -8.63 12.26 -17.86
C LEU A 395 -7.42 12.93 -18.51
N ASN A 396 -6.73 12.21 -19.40
CA ASN A 396 -5.59 12.76 -20.13
C ASN A 396 -5.57 12.22 -21.57
N PRO A 397 -6.18 12.94 -22.53
CA PRO A 397 -6.23 12.51 -23.92
C PRO A 397 -4.84 12.34 -24.53
N GLY A 398 -4.54 11.13 -25.02
CA GLY A 398 -3.21 10.79 -25.53
C GLY A 398 -2.18 10.50 -24.43
N PHE A 399 -2.64 10.17 -23.22
CA PHE A 399 -1.81 9.81 -22.06
C PHE A 399 -0.75 8.77 -22.39
N SER A 400 -1.15 7.69 -23.07
CA SER A 400 -0.26 6.62 -23.46
C SER A 400 -0.79 5.89 -24.68
N LYS A 401 0.11 5.62 -25.62
CA LYS A 401 -0.16 4.74 -26.76
C LYS A 401 -0.62 3.35 -26.28
N THR A 402 -0.07 2.85 -25.18
CA THR A 402 -0.43 1.56 -24.59
C THR A 402 -1.89 1.52 -24.17
N VAL A 403 -2.42 2.60 -23.56
CA VAL A 403 -3.85 2.68 -23.17
C VAL A 403 -4.76 2.52 -24.40
N ARG A 404 -4.48 3.25 -25.48
CA ARG A 404 -5.25 3.16 -26.73
C ARG A 404 -5.21 1.76 -27.36
N LEU A 405 -4.07 1.08 -27.29
CA LEU A 405 -3.95 -0.31 -27.74
C LEU A 405 -4.78 -1.27 -26.88
N TYR A 406 -4.83 -1.07 -25.57
CA TYR A 406 -5.70 -1.88 -24.70
C TYR A 406 -7.18 -1.63 -24.95
N ILE A 407 -7.60 -0.37 -25.18
CA ILE A 407 -8.98 -0.05 -25.60
C ILE A 407 -9.32 -0.82 -26.88
N ALA A 408 -8.43 -0.78 -27.89
CA ALA A 408 -8.60 -1.52 -29.12
C ALA A 408 -8.71 -3.04 -28.90
N LYS A 409 -7.88 -3.59 -28.01
CA LYS A 409 -7.91 -5.01 -27.64
C LYS A 409 -9.25 -5.40 -27.00
N CYS A 410 -9.74 -4.63 -26.04
CA CYS A 410 -11.05 -4.87 -25.44
C CYS A 410 -12.17 -4.82 -26.48
N HIS A 411 -12.17 -3.83 -27.38
CA HIS A 411 -13.16 -3.77 -28.48
C HIS A 411 -13.07 -4.99 -29.42
N LYS A 412 -11.87 -5.45 -29.76
CA LYS A 412 -11.66 -6.65 -30.59
C LYS A 412 -12.24 -7.89 -29.91
N GLU A 413 -11.96 -8.09 -28.62
CA GLU A 413 -12.44 -9.24 -27.85
C GLU A 413 -13.96 -9.21 -27.62
N LEU A 414 -14.56 -8.01 -27.54
CA LEU A 414 -16.01 -7.81 -27.50
C LEU A 414 -16.69 -7.96 -28.88
N GLY A 415 -15.93 -8.15 -29.97
CA GLY A 415 -16.45 -8.27 -31.34
C GLY A 415 -16.71 -6.94 -32.05
N ASN A 416 -16.39 -5.81 -31.42
CA ASN A 416 -16.55 -4.46 -31.96
C ASN A 416 -15.39 -4.09 -32.89
N MET A 417 -15.28 -4.77 -34.03
CA MET A 417 -14.14 -4.69 -34.95
C MET A 417 -13.90 -3.31 -35.56
N SER A 418 -14.95 -2.51 -35.78
CA SER A 418 -14.83 -1.14 -36.30
C SER A 418 -14.15 -0.22 -35.30
N GLU A 419 -14.61 -0.24 -34.03
CA GLU A 419 -14.01 0.57 -32.97
C GLU A 419 -12.59 0.13 -32.67
N ALA A 420 -12.34 -1.18 -32.62
CA ALA A 420 -11.00 -1.71 -32.43
C ALA A 420 -10.02 -1.10 -33.45
N ARG A 421 -10.39 -1.07 -34.74
CA ARG A 421 -9.56 -0.48 -35.81
C ARG A 421 -9.34 1.02 -35.62
N ASN A 422 -10.40 1.77 -35.30
CA ASN A 422 -10.30 3.22 -35.06
C ASN A 422 -9.30 3.52 -33.93
N TRP A 423 -9.37 2.76 -32.83
CA TRP A 423 -8.46 2.90 -31.70
C TRP A 423 -7.02 2.50 -32.02
N VAL A 424 -6.78 1.45 -32.82
CA VAL A 424 -5.42 1.12 -33.29
C VAL A 424 -4.87 2.25 -34.16
N GLN A 425 -5.67 2.79 -35.09
CA GLN A 425 -5.23 3.89 -35.94
C GLN A 425 -4.90 5.14 -35.11
N LEU A 426 -5.71 5.44 -34.09
CA LEU A 426 -5.45 6.51 -33.15
C LEU A 426 -4.15 6.26 -32.35
N ALA A 427 -3.92 5.03 -31.88
CA ALA A 427 -2.69 4.65 -31.19
C ALA A 427 -1.44 4.85 -32.07
N VAL A 428 -1.50 4.44 -33.35
CA VAL A 428 -0.38 4.61 -34.31
C VAL A 428 -0.11 6.09 -34.60
N SER A 429 -1.14 6.94 -34.61
CA SER A 429 -0.99 8.38 -34.78
C SER A 429 -0.44 9.12 -33.55
N THR A 430 -0.36 8.43 -32.41
CA THR A 430 0.14 9.00 -31.14
C THR A 430 1.67 8.97 -31.16
N PRO A 431 2.36 10.09 -30.90
CA PRO A 431 3.81 10.08 -30.74
C PRO A 431 4.20 9.19 -29.56
N ALA A 432 5.35 8.53 -29.67
CA ALA A 432 5.84 7.69 -28.58
C ALA A 432 6.12 8.55 -27.33
N GLY A 433 5.50 8.19 -26.21
CA GLY A 433 5.58 8.92 -24.94
C GLY A 433 6.45 8.21 -23.91
N ALA A 434 6.73 8.90 -22.80
CA ALA A 434 7.50 8.32 -21.67
C ALA A 434 6.72 7.23 -20.90
N ASN A 435 5.40 7.15 -21.06
CA ASN A 435 4.50 6.22 -20.36
C ASN A 435 4.18 4.98 -21.21
N GLU A 436 5.09 4.55 -22.08
CA GLU A 436 4.92 3.32 -22.86
C GLU A 436 5.35 2.12 -22.02
N ASP A 437 4.40 1.22 -21.81
CA ASP A 437 4.68 -0.07 -21.19
C ASP A 437 5.58 -0.92 -22.11
N SER A 438 6.40 -1.79 -21.51
CA SER A 438 7.15 -2.84 -22.19
C SER A 438 6.29 -3.71 -23.13
N ASP A 439 5.01 -3.89 -22.80
CA ASP A 439 4.04 -4.67 -23.59
C ASP A 439 3.55 -3.92 -24.86
N CYS A 440 3.82 -2.62 -25.00
CA CYS A 440 3.30 -1.77 -26.09
C CYS A 440 3.63 -2.33 -27.48
N ALA A 441 4.89 -2.73 -27.71
CA ALA A 441 5.34 -3.24 -28.99
C ALA A 441 4.64 -4.57 -29.35
N ALA A 442 4.54 -5.49 -28.38
CA ALA A 442 3.89 -6.78 -28.57
C ALA A 442 2.38 -6.61 -28.87
N LEU A 443 1.70 -5.72 -28.16
CA LEU A 443 0.28 -5.41 -28.41
C LEU A 443 0.07 -4.78 -29.79
N GLN A 444 0.96 -3.88 -30.20
CA GLN A 444 0.89 -3.28 -31.53
C GLN A 444 1.05 -4.35 -32.61
N GLU A 445 1.99 -5.29 -32.45
CA GLU A 445 2.15 -6.40 -33.37
C GLU A 445 0.93 -7.33 -33.41
N GLU A 446 0.32 -7.61 -32.26
CA GLU A 446 -0.91 -8.42 -32.15
C GLU A 446 -2.09 -7.79 -32.91
N LEU A 447 -2.18 -6.46 -32.88
CA LEU A 447 -3.29 -5.70 -33.43
C LEU A 447 -3.05 -5.19 -34.86
N LYS A 448 -1.82 -5.28 -35.39
CA LYS A 448 -1.48 -4.80 -36.74
C LYS A 448 -2.35 -5.42 -37.84
N ALA A 449 -2.72 -6.69 -37.67
CA ALA A 449 -3.55 -7.43 -38.62
C ALA A 449 -4.94 -6.81 -38.80
N LEU A 450 -5.43 -6.04 -37.82
CA LEU A 450 -6.71 -5.33 -37.93
C LEU A 450 -6.66 -4.21 -38.99
N ILE A 451 -5.52 -3.55 -39.14
CA ILE A 451 -5.30 -2.49 -40.13
C ILE A 451 -5.14 -3.12 -41.52
N ASP A 452 -4.28 -4.13 -41.63
CA ASP A 452 -3.93 -4.75 -42.93
C ASP A 452 -5.14 -5.33 -43.65
N SER A 453 -6.12 -5.87 -42.90
CA SER A 453 -7.37 -6.46 -43.42
C SER A 453 -8.27 -5.50 -44.24
N THR A 454 -8.04 -4.18 -44.16
CA THR A 454 -8.82 -3.18 -44.91
C THR A 454 -8.25 -2.86 -46.28
N THR A 455 -6.93 -2.99 -46.47
CA THR A 455 -6.25 -2.70 -47.75
C THR A 455 -6.74 -3.60 -48.88
N ASP A 456 -7.22 -4.81 -48.53
CA ASP A 456 -7.79 -5.77 -49.49
C ASP A 456 -9.28 -5.55 -49.76
N GLN A 457 -10.05 -4.96 -48.83
CA GLN A 457 -11.47 -4.70 -49.03
C GLN A 457 -11.75 -3.37 -49.75
N SER A 458 -10.82 -2.40 -49.72
CA SER A 458 -10.94 -1.16 -50.50
C SER A 458 -10.48 -1.31 -51.97
N LYS A 459 -10.09 -2.52 -52.40
CA LYS A 459 -9.62 -2.83 -53.76
C LYS A 459 -10.55 -3.79 -54.52
N GLN A 460 -11.71 -4.14 -53.97
CA GLN A 460 -12.72 -4.98 -54.64
C GLN A 460 -13.94 -4.18 -55.09
#